data_AF-F2ED76-F1
#
_entry.id   AF-F2ED76-F1
#
_cell.length_a   1.000
_cell.length_b   1.000
_cell.length_c   1.000
_cell.angle_alpha   90.00
_cell.angle_beta   90.00
_cell.angle_gamma   90.00
#
_symmetry.space_group_name_H-M   'P 1'
#
loop_
_entity.id
_entity.type
_entity.pdbx_description
1 polymer ?
#
loop_
_entity_poly.entity_id
_entity_poly.type
_entity_poly.pdbx_seq_one_letter_code
_entity_poly.pdbx_strand_id
1 'polypeptide(L)'
;MAGEVSKEEVGTVLMHAMMAAKNLRPQRDRLLHLHRRLQQLQPAAPDDAKLRDLATDLWKVYYIGMEYGARALATCLEIAVQKGGRFAMNPAFAVMPDEQLHDALLAQRLPARPTTQPEALARVEAALFAVKLPEEYHIPRCIEHLVGSRPPHPGANRGTSSPKAAVDLDKALDFLDRGCTVLSLAVKHVDLAVAVLSRFLDPKEVASLGEFTDKVAYISKDGPYPTSD
;
A
#
# COMPACT_ATOMS: atom_id res chain seq x y z
N MET A 1 -14.87 -17.55 21.91
CA MET A 1 -14.64 -18.30 20.67
C MET A 1 -14.74 -17.29 19.54
N ALA A 2 -13.66 -16.99 18.82
CA ALA A 2 -13.76 -16.17 17.61
C ALA A 2 -14.51 -17.01 16.57
N GLY A 3 -15.59 -16.48 15.99
CA GLY A 3 -16.41 -17.23 15.03
C GLY A 3 -15.64 -17.46 13.73
N GLU A 4 -15.68 -18.68 13.21
CA GLU A 4 -15.27 -18.95 11.83
C GLU A 4 -16.24 -18.24 10.89
N VAL A 5 -15.70 -17.60 9.85
CA VAL A 5 -16.50 -16.86 8.87
C VAL A 5 -17.12 -17.86 7.89
N SER A 6 -18.38 -17.64 7.47
CA SER A 6 -19.08 -18.58 6.58
C SER A 6 -18.44 -18.64 5.18
N LYS A 7 -18.71 -19.70 4.40
CA LYS A 7 -18.14 -19.89 3.05
C LYS A 7 -18.40 -18.69 2.12
N GLU A 8 -19.62 -18.15 2.11
CA GLU A 8 -19.99 -16.98 1.29
C GLU A 8 -19.21 -15.72 1.69
N GLU A 9 -19.01 -15.54 2.99
CA GLU A 9 -18.28 -14.41 3.53
C GLU A 9 -16.78 -14.54 3.25
N VAL A 10 -16.21 -15.74 3.34
CA VAL A 10 -14.83 -16.02 2.89
C VAL A 10 -14.68 -15.72 1.41
N GLY A 11 -15.67 -16.04 0.57
CA GLY A 11 -15.71 -15.65 -0.84
C GLY A 11 -15.62 -14.14 -1.05
N THR A 12 -16.38 -13.38 -0.29
CA THR A 12 -16.39 -11.90 -0.38
C THR A 12 -15.08 -11.30 0.12
N VAL A 13 -14.56 -11.76 1.26
CA VAL A 13 -13.26 -11.33 1.79
C VAL A 13 -12.13 -11.67 0.82
N LEU A 14 -12.14 -12.88 0.24
CA LEU A 14 -11.15 -13.30 -0.76
C LEU A 14 -11.21 -12.40 -2.00
N MET A 15 -12.41 -12.09 -2.51
CA MET A 15 -12.58 -11.19 -3.64
C MET A 15 -11.90 -9.83 -3.40
N HIS A 16 -12.17 -9.20 -2.26
CA HIS A 16 -11.55 -7.91 -1.92
C HIS A 16 -10.04 -8.02 -1.69
N ALA A 17 -9.54 -9.10 -1.09
CA ALA A 17 -8.10 -9.35 -0.94
C ALA A 17 -7.41 -9.52 -2.30
N MET A 18 -8.05 -10.22 -3.26
CA MET A 18 -7.55 -10.34 -4.64
C MET A 18 -7.54 -8.99 -5.37
N MET A 19 -8.58 -8.18 -5.20
CA MET A 19 -8.59 -6.81 -5.73
C MET A 19 -7.44 -5.98 -5.14
N ALA A 20 -7.21 -6.05 -3.82
CA ALA A 20 -6.09 -5.37 -3.19
C ALA A 20 -4.75 -5.83 -3.80
N ALA A 21 -4.53 -7.14 -3.95
CA ALA A 21 -3.29 -7.67 -4.53
C ALA A 21 -3.05 -7.14 -5.96
N LYS A 22 -4.10 -7.11 -6.79
CA LYS A 22 -4.02 -6.66 -8.19
C LYS A 22 -3.73 -5.17 -8.32
N ASN A 23 -4.12 -4.35 -7.35
CA ASN A 23 -3.82 -2.92 -7.33
C ASN A 23 -2.44 -2.63 -6.71
N LEU A 24 -2.08 -3.31 -5.61
CA LEU A 24 -0.87 -3.01 -4.84
C LEU A 24 0.41 -3.51 -5.52
N ARG A 25 0.38 -4.65 -6.22
CA ARG A 25 1.55 -5.20 -6.91
C ARG A 25 2.10 -4.22 -7.97
N PRO A 26 1.29 -3.67 -8.91
CA PRO A 26 1.78 -2.66 -9.85
C PRO A 26 2.31 -1.40 -9.16
N GLN A 27 1.70 -0.95 -8.05
CA GLN A 27 2.19 0.23 -7.34
C GLN A 27 3.52 -0.02 -6.64
N ARG A 28 3.72 -1.20 -6.06
CA ARG A 28 5.02 -1.61 -5.52
C ARG A 28 6.08 -1.57 -6.60
N ASP A 29 5.81 -2.17 -7.76
CA ASP A 29 6.77 -2.25 -8.85
C ASP A 29 7.11 -0.86 -9.41
N ARG A 30 6.10 0.01 -9.53
CA ARG A 30 6.27 1.42 -9.90
C ARG A 30 7.09 2.19 -8.87
N LEU A 31 6.81 2.01 -7.57
CA LEU A 31 7.55 2.69 -6.51
C LEU A 31 9.02 2.26 -6.49
N LEU A 32 9.29 0.95 -6.66
CA LEU A 32 10.66 0.43 -6.79
C LEU A 32 11.39 0.97 -8.02
N HIS A 33 10.67 1.17 -9.14
CA HIS A 33 11.24 1.81 -10.32
C HIS A 33 11.59 3.29 -10.06
N LEU A 34 10.69 4.04 -9.42
CA LEU A 34 10.93 5.44 -9.04
C LEU A 34 12.06 5.58 -8.03
N HIS A 35 12.21 4.63 -7.11
CA HIS A 35 13.34 4.57 -6.18
C HIS A 35 14.67 4.47 -6.93
N ARG A 36 14.80 3.56 -7.90
CA ARG A 36 16.01 3.45 -8.73
C ARG A 36 16.29 4.73 -9.51
N ARG A 37 15.25 5.37 -10.06
CA ARG A 37 15.39 6.66 -10.76
C ARG A 37 15.95 7.74 -9.82
N LEU A 38 15.44 7.84 -8.60
CA LEU A 38 15.94 8.81 -7.63
C LEU A 38 17.39 8.53 -7.23
N GLN A 39 17.75 7.26 -6.99
CA GLN A 39 19.13 6.86 -6.69
C GLN A 39 20.11 7.25 -7.81
N GLN A 40 19.69 7.12 -9.07
CA GLN A 40 20.50 7.53 -10.22
C GLN A 40 20.69 9.05 -10.32
N LEU A 41 19.75 9.83 -9.80
CA LEU A 41 19.81 11.29 -9.81
C LEU A 41 20.66 11.87 -8.67
N GLN A 42 20.76 11.18 -7.53
CA GLN A 42 21.50 11.64 -6.33
C GLN A 42 22.94 12.11 -6.62
N PRO A 43 23.80 11.39 -7.37
CA PRO A 43 25.16 11.83 -7.63
C PRO A 43 25.27 12.98 -8.66
N ALA A 44 24.19 13.32 -9.37
CA ALA A 44 24.25 14.11 -10.59
C ALA A 44 23.89 15.61 -10.43
N ALA A 45 23.62 16.09 -9.21
CA ALA A 45 23.07 17.43 -8.96
C ALA A 45 21.87 17.74 -9.90
N PRO A 46 20.78 16.98 -9.77
CA PRO A 46 19.69 16.95 -10.75
C PRO A 46 19.01 18.31 -10.87
N ASP A 47 18.60 18.66 -12.09
CA ASP A 47 17.82 19.87 -12.34
C ASP A 47 16.42 19.80 -11.69
N ASP A 48 15.87 20.97 -11.37
CA ASP A 48 14.54 21.12 -10.73
C ASP A 48 13.42 20.47 -11.55
N ALA A 49 13.56 20.35 -12.87
CA ALA A 49 12.54 19.77 -13.75
C ALA A 49 12.43 18.25 -13.54
N LYS A 50 13.57 17.53 -13.54
CA LYS A 50 13.62 16.08 -13.27
C LYS A 50 13.06 15.73 -11.90
N LEU A 51 13.33 16.55 -10.89
CA LEU A 51 12.80 16.35 -9.54
C LEU A 51 11.28 16.55 -9.48
N ARG A 52 10.74 17.55 -10.20
CA ARG A 52 9.29 17.77 -10.32
C ARG A 52 8.59 16.66 -11.10
N ASP A 53 9.20 16.15 -12.16
CA ASP A 53 8.67 15.02 -12.92
C ASP A 53 8.60 13.76 -12.04
N LEU A 54 9.66 13.48 -11.29
CA LEU A 54 9.67 12.37 -10.34
C LEU A 54 8.60 12.54 -9.24
N ALA A 55 8.46 13.74 -8.68
CA ALA A 55 7.42 14.03 -7.69
C ALA A 55 6.00 13.85 -8.26
N THR A 56 5.79 14.22 -9.52
CA THR A 56 4.51 14.00 -10.23
C THR A 56 4.23 12.51 -10.42
N ASP A 57 5.24 11.72 -10.77
CA ASP A 57 5.10 10.27 -10.88
C ASP A 57 4.81 9.60 -9.53
N LEU A 58 5.45 10.06 -8.44
CA LEU A 58 5.18 9.59 -7.08
C LEU A 58 3.75 9.91 -6.65
N TRP A 59 3.24 11.10 -6.98
CA TRP A 59 1.84 11.48 -6.77
C TRP A 59 0.86 10.56 -7.48
N LYS A 60 1.19 10.10 -8.70
CA LYS A 60 0.35 9.12 -9.41
C LYS A 60 0.32 7.78 -8.68
N VAL A 61 1.44 7.33 -8.08
CA VAL A 61 1.45 6.08 -7.28
C VAL A 61 0.52 6.20 -6.06
N TYR A 62 0.57 7.36 -5.39
CA TYR A 62 -0.26 7.70 -4.24
C TYR A 62 -1.76 7.62 -4.56
N TYR A 63 -2.25 8.39 -5.54
CA TYR A 63 -3.69 8.56 -5.76
C TYR A 63 -4.37 7.37 -6.45
N ILE A 64 -3.63 6.60 -7.23
CA ILE A 64 -4.26 5.72 -8.21
C ILE A 64 -4.37 4.29 -7.70
N GLY A 65 -3.36 3.72 -7.05
CA GLY A 65 -3.41 2.29 -6.71
C GLY A 65 -3.32 1.96 -5.23
N MET A 66 -2.65 2.79 -4.42
CA MET A 66 -2.54 2.52 -2.98
C MET A 66 -3.86 2.77 -2.26
N GLU A 67 -4.52 3.90 -2.52
CA GLU A 67 -5.82 4.23 -1.92
C GLU A 67 -6.88 3.14 -2.22
N TYR A 68 -6.96 2.68 -3.48
CA TYR A 68 -7.87 1.60 -3.86
C TYR A 68 -7.51 0.27 -3.18
N GLY A 69 -6.22 -0.07 -3.11
CA GLY A 69 -5.76 -1.26 -2.40
C GLY A 69 -6.11 -1.20 -0.92
N ALA A 70 -5.88 -0.06 -0.26
CA ALA A 70 -6.22 0.17 1.14
C ALA A 70 -7.74 0.07 1.37
N ARG A 71 -8.56 0.67 0.49
CA ARG A 71 -10.03 0.57 0.57
C ARG A 71 -10.50 -0.88 0.46
N ALA A 72 -9.96 -1.66 -0.47
CA ALA A 72 -10.31 -3.06 -0.60
C ALA A 72 -9.93 -3.87 0.67
N LEU A 73 -8.76 -3.61 1.25
CA LEU A 73 -8.35 -4.23 2.52
C LEU A 73 -9.22 -3.80 3.69
N ALA A 74 -9.61 -2.52 3.77
CA ALA A 74 -10.54 -2.04 4.79
C ALA A 74 -11.90 -2.75 4.69
N THR A 75 -12.44 -2.93 3.47
CA THR A 75 -13.68 -3.68 3.26
C THR A 75 -13.56 -5.14 3.72
N CYS A 76 -12.42 -5.81 3.50
CA CYS A 76 -12.20 -7.16 4.06
C CYS A 76 -12.36 -7.18 5.59
N LEU A 77 -11.79 -6.19 6.27
CA LEU A 77 -11.81 -6.08 7.73
C LEU A 77 -13.20 -5.71 8.27
N GLU A 78 -13.91 -4.79 7.60
CA GLU A 78 -15.29 -4.43 7.94
C GLU A 78 -16.22 -5.64 7.89
N ILE A 79 -16.13 -6.44 6.82
CA ILE A 79 -16.89 -7.69 6.68
C ILE A 79 -16.53 -8.66 7.81
N ALA A 80 -15.24 -8.83 8.11
CA ALA A 80 -14.81 -9.71 9.19
C ALA A 80 -15.35 -9.27 10.57
N VAL A 81 -15.36 -7.98 10.88
CA VAL A 81 -15.86 -7.42 12.15
C VAL A 81 -17.36 -7.57 12.30
N GLN A 82 -18.12 -7.22 11.27
CA GLN A 82 -19.59 -7.31 11.29
C GLN A 82 -20.07 -8.74 11.61
N LYS A 83 -19.20 -9.74 11.42
CA LYS A 83 -19.49 -11.16 11.57
C LYS A 83 -18.79 -11.80 12.76
N GLY A 84 -18.27 -11.00 13.69
CA GLY A 84 -17.70 -11.48 14.95
C GLY A 84 -16.23 -11.90 14.88
N GLY A 85 -15.56 -11.63 13.77
CA GLY A 85 -14.11 -11.71 13.66
C GLY A 85 -13.45 -10.71 14.62
N ARG A 86 -12.34 -11.14 15.25
CA ARG A 86 -11.53 -10.28 16.12
C ARG A 86 -10.24 -9.93 15.40
N PHE A 87 -9.88 -8.66 15.47
CA PHE A 87 -8.59 -8.18 15.02
C PHE A 87 -7.46 -8.75 15.87
N ALA A 88 -6.34 -9.02 15.21
CA ALA A 88 -5.15 -9.58 15.84
C ALA A 88 -4.10 -8.49 16.11
N MET A 89 -4.21 -7.32 15.47
CA MET A 89 -3.26 -6.24 15.67
C MET A 89 -3.34 -5.63 17.07
N ASN A 90 -2.17 -5.12 17.47
CA ASN A 90 -2.04 -4.31 18.67
C ASN A 90 -2.83 -3.00 18.48
N PRO A 91 -3.83 -2.69 19.33
CA PRO A 91 -4.61 -1.47 19.22
C PRO A 91 -3.76 -0.19 19.35
N ALA A 92 -2.55 -0.31 19.91
CA ALA A 92 -1.59 0.79 19.95
C ALA A 92 -1.17 1.28 18.55
N PHE A 93 -1.28 0.46 17.50
CA PHE A 93 -0.88 0.84 16.13
C PHE A 93 -1.70 2.02 15.62
N ALA A 94 -2.97 2.13 16.01
CA ALA A 94 -3.85 3.21 15.58
C ALA A 94 -3.45 4.60 16.13
N VAL A 95 -2.67 4.64 17.21
CA VAL A 95 -2.22 5.88 17.87
C VAL A 95 -0.69 6.01 17.90
N MET A 96 0.00 5.07 17.25
CA MET A 96 1.46 5.04 17.21
C MET A 96 1.97 6.12 16.24
N PRO A 97 3.03 6.88 16.59
CA PRO A 97 3.67 7.78 15.65
C PRO A 97 4.13 7.03 14.39
N ASP A 98 3.97 7.63 13.21
CA ASP A 98 4.25 6.98 11.91
C ASP A 98 5.67 6.36 11.83
N GLU A 99 6.65 7.06 12.39
CA GLU A 99 8.05 6.61 12.47
C GLU A 99 8.19 5.33 13.29
N GLN A 100 7.49 5.23 14.42
CA GLN A 100 7.48 4.04 15.27
C GLN A 100 6.63 2.93 14.64
N LEU A 101 5.55 3.29 13.95
CA LEU A 101 4.68 2.36 13.25
C LEU A 101 5.45 1.61 12.15
N HIS A 102 6.37 2.29 11.46
CA HIS A 102 7.28 1.66 10.50
C HIS A 102 8.02 0.48 11.13
N ASP A 103 8.76 0.75 12.22
CA ASP A 103 9.59 -0.26 12.89
C ASP A 103 8.72 -1.36 13.51
N ALA A 104 7.56 -1.01 14.06
CA ALA A 104 6.62 -1.95 14.63
C ALA A 104 6.03 -2.92 13.59
N LEU A 105 5.73 -2.42 12.38
CA LEU A 105 5.26 -3.26 11.26
C LEU A 105 6.35 -4.24 10.81
N LEU A 106 7.61 -3.80 10.74
CA LEU A 106 8.74 -4.67 10.39
C LEU A 106 9.06 -5.71 11.48
N ALA A 107 8.90 -5.33 12.74
CA ALA A 107 9.11 -6.20 13.89
C ALA A 107 7.95 -7.19 14.14
N GLN A 108 6.84 -7.05 13.40
CA GLN A 108 5.64 -7.84 13.63
C GLN A 108 5.90 -9.34 13.42
N ARG A 109 5.62 -10.14 14.45
CA ARG A 109 5.75 -11.60 14.40
C ARG A 109 4.41 -12.25 14.09
N LEU A 110 4.08 -12.34 12.81
CA LEU A 110 2.97 -13.18 12.34
C LEU A 110 3.47 -14.59 11.95
N PRO A 111 2.66 -15.64 12.09
CA PRO A 111 3.04 -17.01 11.72
C PRO A 111 3.53 -17.09 10.28
N ALA A 112 4.76 -17.57 10.05
CA ALA A 112 5.40 -17.56 8.73
C ALA A 112 4.55 -18.26 7.64
N ARG A 113 3.76 -19.25 8.04
CA ARG A 113 2.81 -19.96 7.17
C ARG A 113 1.42 -19.88 7.83
N PRO A 114 0.59 -18.89 7.48
CA PRO A 114 -0.78 -18.87 7.95
C PRO A 114 -1.54 -20.09 7.39
N THR A 115 -2.42 -20.66 8.20
CA THR A 115 -3.21 -21.86 7.87
C THR A 115 -4.68 -21.72 8.20
N THR A 116 -5.04 -20.77 9.05
CA THR A 116 -6.42 -20.54 9.51
C THR A 116 -6.99 -19.23 8.96
N GLN A 117 -8.33 -19.09 8.95
CA GLN A 117 -8.97 -17.83 8.55
C GLN A 117 -8.56 -16.65 9.44
N PRO A 118 -8.49 -16.77 10.80
CA PRO A 118 -8.02 -15.67 11.64
C PRO A 118 -6.59 -15.23 11.35
N GLU A 119 -5.68 -16.18 11.07
CA GLU A 119 -4.31 -15.84 10.67
C GLU A 119 -4.26 -15.14 9.30
N ALA A 120 -5.13 -15.51 8.36
CA ALA A 120 -5.25 -14.82 7.08
C ALA A 120 -5.82 -13.40 7.26
N LEU A 121 -6.81 -13.22 8.12
CA LEU A 121 -7.36 -11.90 8.45
C LEU A 121 -6.34 -11.01 9.17
N ALA A 122 -5.52 -11.57 10.07
CA ALA A 122 -4.40 -10.86 10.67
C ALA A 122 -3.37 -10.38 9.62
N ARG A 123 -3.18 -11.15 8.54
CA ARG A 123 -2.36 -10.73 7.40
C ARG A 123 -3.02 -9.60 6.62
N VAL A 124 -4.33 -9.65 6.37
CA VAL A 124 -5.07 -8.54 5.74
C VAL A 124 -4.94 -7.26 6.57
N GLU A 125 -5.06 -7.39 7.89
CA GLU A 125 -4.93 -6.27 8.82
C GLU A 125 -3.53 -5.67 8.76
N ALA A 126 -2.48 -6.49 8.79
CA ALA A 126 -1.10 -6.04 8.60
C ALA A 126 -0.85 -5.38 7.25
N ALA A 127 -1.43 -5.92 6.19
CA ALA A 127 -1.36 -5.29 4.89
C ALA A 127 -1.99 -3.89 4.89
N LEU A 128 -3.12 -3.68 5.56
CA LEU A 128 -3.79 -2.38 5.58
C LEU A 128 -2.89 -1.30 6.18
N PHE A 129 -2.35 -1.52 7.38
CA PHE A 129 -1.42 -0.57 8.00
C PHE A 129 -0.16 -0.37 7.16
N ALA A 130 0.35 -1.44 6.55
CA ALA A 130 1.53 -1.38 5.68
C ALA A 130 1.28 -0.69 4.33
N VAL A 131 0.04 -0.56 3.86
CA VAL A 131 -0.30 0.29 2.70
C VAL A 131 -0.52 1.73 3.15
N LYS A 132 -1.21 1.92 4.27
CA LYS A 132 -1.57 3.24 4.79
C LYS A 132 -0.36 4.07 5.17
N LEU A 133 0.68 3.46 5.75
CA LEU A 133 1.89 4.19 6.13
C LEU A 133 2.66 4.80 4.93
N PRO A 134 2.98 4.07 3.83
CA PRO A 134 3.55 4.69 2.65
C PRO A 134 2.60 5.65 1.93
N GLU A 135 1.29 5.37 1.92
CA GLU A 135 0.27 6.26 1.36
C GLU A 135 0.25 7.61 2.10
N GLU A 136 0.06 7.61 3.41
CA GLU A 136 -0.26 8.81 4.18
C GLU A 136 0.98 9.53 4.72
N TYR A 137 2.11 8.84 4.84
CA TYR A 137 3.31 9.40 5.46
C TYR A 137 4.55 9.35 4.56
N HIS A 138 5.07 8.16 4.20
CA HIS A 138 6.39 8.10 3.55
C HIS A 138 6.44 8.78 2.17
N ILE A 139 5.47 8.54 1.28
CA ILE A 139 5.47 9.15 -0.05
C ILE A 139 5.26 10.68 0.02
N PRO A 140 4.28 11.19 0.80
CA PRO A 140 4.17 12.62 1.04
C PRO A 140 5.47 13.26 1.52
N ARG A 141 6.16 12.67 2.52
CA ARG A 141 7.45 13.17 3.02
C ARG A 141 8.57 13.09 1.97
N CYS A 142 8.62 12.03 1.16
CA CYS A 142 9.54 11.95 0.04
C CYS A 142 9.34 13.15 -0.92
N ILE A 143 8.09 13.42 -1.31
CA ILE A 143 7.75 14.53 -2.21
C ILE A 143 8.12 15.89 -1.59
N GLU A 144 7.86 16.08 -0.29
CA GLU A 144 8.27 17.30 0.45
C GLU A 144 9.76 17.61 0.26
N HIS A 145 10.59 16.58 0.45
CA HIS A 145 12.04 16.70 0.36
C HIS A 145 12.56 16.80 -1.09
N LEU A 146 11.78 16.35 -2.09
CA LEU A 146 12.12 16.48 -3.52
C LEU A 146 11.86 17.87 -4.08
N VAL A 147 10.73 18.49 -3.72
CA VAL A 147 10.30 19.77 -4.35
C VAL A 147 10.36 20.98 -3.41
N GLY A 148 10.71 20.76 -2.13
CA GLY A 148 10.84 21.82 -1.13
C GLY A 148 9.50 22.47 -0.75
N SER A 149 8.39 21.82 -1.08
CA SER A 149 7.03 22.30 -0.84
C SER A 149 6.18 21.18 -0.25
N ARG A 150 5.40 21.52 0.78
CA ARG A 150 4.43 20.61 1.41
C ARG A 150 3.48 20.05 0.33
N PRO A 151 3.17 18.74 0.30
CA PRO A 151 2.30 18.16 -0.69
C PRO A 151 0.91 18.75 -0.41
N PRO A 152 0.12 19.12 -1.43
CA PRO A 152 -1.26 19.54 -1.20
C PRO A 152 -2.00 18.47 -0.38
N HIS A 153 -2.36 18.82 0.85
CA HIS A 153 -3.23 17.98 1.66
C HIS A 153 -4.65 18.05 1.05
N PRO A 154 -5.41 16.94 1.05
CA PRO A 154 -6.82 16.99 0.70
C PRO A 154 -7.54 17.98 1.64
N GLY A 155 -8.01 19.11 1.11
CA GLY A 155 -8.77 20.13 1.85
C GLY A 155 -8.01 21.38 2.30
N ALA A 156 -6.72 21.55 1.97
CA ALA A 156 -5.98 22.76 2.33
C ALA A 156 -6.23 23.92 1.34
N ASN A 157 -6.67 25.08 1.86
CA ASN A 157 -6.80 26.32 1.09
C ASN A 157 -5.43 26.76 0.54
N ARG A 158 -5.36 26.98 -0.78
CA ARG A 158 -4.18 27.49 -1.50
C ARG A 158 -3.91 28.95 -1.09
N GLY A 159 -3.26 29.17 0.04
CA GLY A 159 -3.17 30.54 0.55
C GLY A 159 -2.15 30.79 1.64
N THR A 160 -0.98 30.14 1.62
CA THR A 160 0.22 30.69 2.28
C THR A 160 1.47 30.10 1.63
N SER A 161 2.31 30.96 1.04
CA SER A 161 3.63 30.58 0.55
C SER A 161 4.55 30.33 1.75
N SER A 162 4.62 29.08 2.21
CA SER A 162 5.65 28.65 3.15
C SER A 162 7.04 28.82 2.50
N PRO A 163 8.10 29.16 3.26
CA PRO A 163 9.45 29.23 2.72
C PRO A 163 9.82 27.88 2.08
N LYS A 164 10.33 27.91 0.84
CA LYS A 164 10.76 26.71 0.10
C LYS A 164 11.88 26.05 0.90
N ALA A 165 11.62 24.89 1.49
CA ALA A 165 12.65 24.12 2.15
C ALA A 165 13.70 23.71 1.09
N ALA A 166 14.97 23.67 1.48
CA ALA A 166 16.02 23.18 0.58
C ALA A 166 15.70 21.73 0.17
N VAL A 167 15.96 21.40 -1.10
CA VAL A 167 15.87 20.03 -1.60
C VAL A 167 16.86 19.18 -0.81
N ASP A 168 16.39 18.05 -0.30
CA ASP A 168 17.16 17.11 0.52
C ASP A 168 16.99 15.71 -0.06
N LEU A 169 17.86 15.37 -1.03
CA LEU A 169 17.76 14.12 -1.77
C LEU A 169 18.01 12.90 -0.88
N ASP A 170 18.85 13.03 0.15
CA ASP A 170 19.15 11.96 1.08
C ASP A 170 17.91 11.61 1.92
N LYS A 171 17.19 12.62 2.44
CA LYS A 171 15.92 12.39 3.14
C LYS A 171 14.83 11.90 2.19
N ALA A 172 14.74 12.45 0.99
CA ALA A 172 13.77 11.97 0.01
C ALA A 172 13.96 10.48 -0.31
N LEU A 173 15.22 10.04 -0.45
CA LEU A 173 15.58 8.64 -0.64
C LEU A 173 15.26 7.78 0.58
N ASP A 174 15.57 8.24 1.80
CA ASP A 174 15.24 7.49 3.03
C ASP A 174 13.74 7.23 3.14
N PHE A 175 12.90 8.26 2.93
CA PHE A 175 11.45 8.08 2.93
C PHE A 175 10.97 7.16 1.81
N LEU A 176 11.55 7.25 0.62
CA LEU A 176 11.15 6.40 -0.50
C LEU A 176 11.55 4.93 -0.29
N ASP A 177 12.74 4.67 0.27
CA ASP A 177 13.21 3.34 0.62
C ASP A 177 12.32 2.69 1.70
N ARG A 178 12.01 3.46 2.75
CA ARG A 178 11.04 3.05 3.78
C ARG A 178 9.68 2.72 3.18
N GLY A 179 9.19 3.57 2.27
CA GLY A 179 7.94 3.35 1.57
C GLY A 179 7.95 2.07 0.71
N CYS A 180 9.04 1.84 -0.03
CA CYS A 180 9.23 0.62 -0.83
C CYS A 180 9.24 -0.64 0.05
N THR A 181 9.93 -0.57 1.18
CA THR A 181 10.06 -1.68 2.12
C THR A 181 8.70 -2.08 2.69
N VAL A 182 7.93 -1.13 3.22
CA VAL A 182 6.65 -1.41 3.87
C VAL A 182 5.57 -1.78 2.84
N LEU A 183 5.55 -1.17 1.65
CA LEU A 183 4.62 -1.58 0.59
C LEU A 183 4.93 -2.99 0.07
N SER A 184 6.21 -3.36 -0.03
CA SER A 184 6.61 -4.73 -0.39
C SER A 184 6.18 -5.73 0.69
N LEU A 185 6.24 -5.33 1.96
CA LEU A 185 5.71 -6.10 3.07
C LEU A 185 4.18 -6.27 2.94
N ALA A 186 3.44 -5.19 2.65
CA ALA A 186 1.99 -5.25 2.45
C ALA A 186 1.60 -6.26 1.36
N VAL A 187 2.25 -6.22 0.19
CA VAL A 187 1.99 -7.17 -0.89
C VAL A 187 2.22 -8.62 -0.43
N LYS A 188 3.30 -8.90 0.32
CA LYS A 188 3.54 -10.24 0.87
C LYS A 188 2.42 -10.69 1.80
N HIS A 189 1.92 -9.80 2.66
CA HIS A 189 0.80 -10.12 3.55
C HIS A 189 -0.47 -10.44 2.77
N VAL A 190 -0.81 -9.63 1.77
CA VAL A 190 -1.99 -9.88 0.92
C VAL A 190 -1.87 -11.20 0.17
N ASP A 191 -0.70 -11.49 -0.42
CA ASP A 191 -0.47 -12.73 -1.17
C ASP A 191 -0.65 -13.98 -0.27
N LEU A 192 -0.12 -13.92 0.96
CA LEU A 192 -0.32 -14.98 1.95
C LEU A 192 -1.79 -15.11 2.38
N ALA A 193 -2.49 -13.99 2.59
CA ALA A 193 -3.91 -14.01 2.95
C ALA A 193 -4.76 -14.64 1.83
N VAL A 194 -4.57 -14.21 0.58
CA VAL A 194 -5.25 -14.76 -0.60
C VAL A 194 -4.99 -16.26 -0.72
N ALA A 195 -3.74 -16.70 -0.57
CA ALA A 195 -3.38 -18.11 -0.67
C ALA A 195 -4.06 -18.99 0.39
N VAL A 196 -4.24 -18.47 1.61
CA VAL A 196 -4.92 -19.19 2.70
C VAL A 196 -6.42 -19.18 2.52
N LEU A 197 -7.02 -18.00 2.27
CA LEU A 197 -8.47 -17.86 2.09
C LEU A 197 -8.98 -18.69 0.91
N SER A 198 -8.19 -18.81 -0.16
CA SER A 198 -8.52 -19.62 -1.34
C SER A 198 -8.69 -21.12 -1.01
N ARG A 199 -8.11 -21.63 0.09
CA ARG A 199 -8.23 -23.05 0.48
C ARG A 199 -9.58 -23.39 1.10
N PHE A 200 -10.35 -22.39 1.48
CA PHE A 200 -11.67 -22.57 2.09
C PHE A 200 -12.82 -22.53 1.06
N LEU A 201 -12.48 -22.38 -0.23
CA LEU A 201 -13.43 -22.31 -1.33
C LEU A 201 -13.11 -23.37 -2.38
N ASP A 202 -14.09 -23.68 -3.22
CA ASP A 202 -13.87 -24.59 -4.33
C ASP A 202 -12.96 -23.94 -5.39
N PRO A 203 -12.02 -24.69 -6.01
CA PRO A 203 -11.10 -24.12 -7.01
C PRO A 203 -11.79 -23.40 -8.17
N LYS A 204 -13.01 -23.83 -8.55
CA LYS A 204 -13.82 -23.17 -9.59
C LYS A 204 -14.37 -21.83 -9.13
N GLU A 205 -14.78 -21.72 -7.86
CA GLU A 205 -15.23 -20.46 -7.25
C GLU A 205 -14.05 -19.48 -7.20
N VAL A 206 -12.87 -19.94 -6.75
CA VAL A 206 -11.64 -19.12 -6.71
C VAL A 206 -11.25 -18.63 -8.11
N ALA A 207 -11.32 -19.49 -9.13
CA ALA A 207 -11.02 -19.11 -10.51
C ALA A 207 -11.99 -18.02 -11.02
N SER A 208 -13.29 -18.18 -10.76
CA SER A 208 -14.33 -17.20 -11.12
C SER A 208 -14.08 -15.83 -10.45
N LEU A 209 -13.74 -15.82 -9.16
CA LEU A 209 -13.35 -14.61 -8.44
C LEU A 209 -12.08 -14.00 -9.03
N GLY A 210 -11.12 -14.82 -9.46
CA GLY A 210 -9.94 -14.39 -10.21
C GLY A 210 -10.30 -13.62 -11.47
N GLU A 211 -11.08 -14.24 -12.36
CA GLU A 211 -11.51 -13.62 -13.61
C GLU A 211 -12.32 -12.34 -13.39
N PHE A 212 -13.20 -12.32 -12.39
CA PHE A 212 -13.96 -11.13 -12.04
C PHE A 212 -13.03 -10.00 -11.59
N THR A 213 -12.13 -10.30 -10.66
CA THR A 213 -11.19 -9.30 -10.12
C THR A 213 -10.16 -8.82 -11.14
N ASP A 214 -9.87 -9.59 -12.20
CA ASP A 214 -9.05 -9.11 -13.34
C ASP A 214 -9.77 -8.04 -14.14
N LYS A 215 -11.09 -8.14 -14.28
CA LYS A 215 -11.92 -7.17 -15.02
C LYS A 215 -12.14 -5.88 -14.23
N VAL A 216 -12.20 -5.95 -12.91
CA VAL A 216 -12.50 -4.81 -12.03
C VAL A 216 -11.27 -4.20 -11.34
N ALA A 217 -10.10 -4.83 -11.45
CA ALA A 217 -8.87 -4.24 -10.94
C ALA A 217 -8.62 -2.90 -11.63
N TYR A 218 -8.38 -1.87 -10.82
CA TYR A 218 -8.10 -0.53 -11.32
C TYR A 218 -6.65 -0.47 -11.80
N ILE A 219 -6.45 -0.86 -13.06
CA ILE A 219 -5.23 -0.58 -13.79
C ILE A 219 -5.43 0.81 -14.38
N SER A 220 -4.77 1.83 -13.84
CA SER A 220 -4.74 3.12 -14.53
C SER A 220 -4.28 2.89 -15.96
N LYS A 221 -5.09 3.35 -16.91
CA LYS A 221 -4.84 3.27 -18.34
C LYS A 221 -3.57 4.00 -18.77
N ASP A 222 -2.92 4.74 -17.86
CA ASP A 222 -1.57 5.27 -18.03
C ASP A 222 -0.52 4.20 -17.65
N GLY A 223 -0.40 3.17 -18.49
CA GLY A 223 0.52 2.03 -18.34
C GLY A 223 2.00 2.39 -18.12
N PRO A 224 2.88 1.40 -17.88
CA PRO A 224 4.10 1.54 -17.08
C PRO A 224 5.34 2.15 -17.77
N TYR A 225 5.22 2.80 -18.93
CA TYR A 225 6.37 3.39 -19.60
C TYR A 225 6.00 4.72 -20.25
N PRO A 226 6.81 5.79 -20.12
CA PRO A 226 6.86 6.73 -21.22
C PRO A 226 7.35 5.95 -22.45
N THR A 227 6.52 5.88 -23.50
CA THR A 227 7.03 5.63 -24.84
C THR A 227 8.11 6.67 -25.06
N SER A 228 9.35 6.20 -25.08
CA SER A 228 10.49 7.01 -25.49
C SER A 228 10.36 7.16 -27.00
N ASP A 229 9.92 8.32 -27.45
CA ASP A 229 10.27 8.87 -28.76
C ASP A 229 11.40 9.89 -28.55
#